data_AF-A0A963VNH4-F1
#
_entry.id   AF-A0A963VNH4-F1
#
_cell.length_a   1.000
_cell.length_b   1.000
_cell.length_c   1.000
_cell.angle_alpha   90.00
_cell.angle_beta   90.00
_cell.angle_gamma   90.00
#
_symmetry.space_group_name_H-M   'P 1'
#
loop_
_entity.id
_entity.type
_entity.pdbx_description
1 polymer ?
#
loop_
_entity_poly.entity_id
_entity_poly.type
_entity_poly.pdbx_seq_one_letter_code
_entity_poly.pdbx_strand_id
1 'polypeptide(L)'
;WMLANNAPLLELPGQTVRDLGARLISANAYLGADALLPALQAGAGVVIAGRVADPALFLAPLMHHFGWDGADWEKMGRGTLVGHLLECSAQVSGGYIADPGFFDVPDLAHVGYPFADVSADGSAVIGKLDGTGGRIDRLTCTAQLL
;
A
#
# COMPACT_ATOMS: atom_id res chain seq x y z
N TRP A 1 -24.74 4.20 4.47
CA TRP A 1 -24.63 5.06 3.26
C TRP A 1 -25.05 4.32 1.99
N MET A 2 -24.40 3.20 1.62
CA MET A 2 -24.67 2.44 0.38
C MET A 2 -26.16 2.14 0.12
N LEU A 3 -26.88 1.55 1.08
CA LEU A 3 -28.31 1.26 0.93
C LEU A 3 -29.20 2.51 0.79
N ALA A 4 -28.81 3.59 1.46
CA ALA A 4 -29.54 4.86 1.41
C ALA A 4 -29.38 5.56 0.06
N ASN A 5 -28.21 5.42 -0.58
CA ASN A 5 -27.89 6.09 -1.84
C ASN A 5 -28.08 5.20 -3.08
N ASN A 6 -28.43 3.93 -2.89
CA ASN A 6 -28.65 2.94 -3.94
C ASN A 6 -27.57 2.96 -5.04
N ALA A 7 -26.30 2.90 -4.63
CA ALA A 7 -25.18 3.07 -5.55
C ALA A 7 -25.19 2.03 -6.70
N PRO A 8 -24.77 2.40 -7.91
CA PRO A 8 -24.60 1.45 -9.02
C PRO A 8 -23.47 0.47 -8.71
N LEU A 9 -23.60 -0.76 -9.21
CA LEU A 9 -22.57 -1.79 -9.08
C LEU A 9 -21.70 -1.82 -10.33
N LEU A 10 -20.39 -1.64 -10.16
CA LEU A 10 -19.44 -1.60 -11.27
C LEU A 10 -19.38 -2.94 -12.03
N GLU A 11 -19.37 -4.05 -11.27
CA GLU A 11 -19.30 -5.42 -11.79
C GLU A 11 -20.61 -5.92 -12.42
N LEU A 12 -21.73 -5.22 -12.15
CA LEU A 12 -23.07 -5.62 -12.60
C LEU A 12 -23.76 -4.42 -13.27
N PRO A 13 -23.44 -4.14 -14.55
CA PRO A 13 -24.00 -3.00 -15.26
C PRO A 13 -25.54 -2.99 -15.23
N GLY A 14 -26.12 -1.83 -14.90
CA GLY A 14 -27.57 -1.66 -14.78
C GLY A 14 -28.18 -2.15 -13.46
N GLN A 15 -27.39 -2.76 -12.57
CA GLN A 15 -27.81 -3.12 -11.22
C GLN A 15 -27.26 -2.14 -10.18
N THR A 16 -27.93 -2.11 -9.04
CA THR A 16 -27.65 -1.26 -7.89
C THR A 16 -27.50 -2.10 -6.62
N VAL A 17 -26.98 -1.49 -5.55
CA VAL A 17 -26.82 -2.16 -4.26
C VAL A 17 -28.14 -2.76 -3.75
N ARG A 18 -29.30 -2.15 -4.03
CA ARG A 18 -30.60 -2.71 -3.60
C ARG A 18 -30.96 -4.02 -4.30
N ASP A 19 -30.51 -4.22 -5.54
CA ASP A 19 -30.79 -5.44 -6.31
C ASP A 19 -30.07 -6.67 -5.73
N LEU A 20 -29.09 -6.45 -4.85
CA LEU A 20 -28.46 -7.53 -4.07
C LEU A 20 -29.38 -8.06 -2.97
N GLY A 21 -30.28 -7.22 -2.43
CA GLY A 21 -31.20 -7.60 -1.35
C GLY A 21 -30.46 -8.23 -0.16
N ALA A 22 -30.95 -9.39 0.30
CA ALA A 22 -30.35 -10.16 1.39
C ALA A 22 -28.97 -10.77 1.08
N ARG A 23 -28.51 -10.72 -0.19
CA ARG A 23 -27.16 -11.17 -0.57
C ARG A 23 -26.07 -10.17 -0.17
N LEU A 24 -26.43 -8.92 0.14
CA LEU A 24 -25.48 -7.93 0.64
C LEU A 24 -25.14 -8.24 2.11
N ILE A 25 -23.97 -8.82 2.34
CA ILE A 25 -23.50 -9.17 3.70
C ILE A 25 -22.73 -8.03 4.36
N SER A 26 -21.88 -7.33 3.61
CA SER A 26 -21.11 -6.19 4.12
C SER A 26 -20.77 -5.21 2.99
N ALA A 27 -20.46 -3.98 3.37
CA ALA A 27 -19.91 -2.96 2.48
C ALA A 27 -18.77 -2.26 3.21
N ASN A 28 -17.57 -2.31 2.64
CA ASN A 28 -16.36 -1.73 3.23
C ASN A 28 -15.85 -0.62 2.33
N ALA A 29 -15.50 0.52 2.92
CA ALA A 29 -14.77 1.58 2.24
C ALA A 29 -13.31 1.50 2.65
N TYR A 30 -12.41 1.58 1.67
CA TYR A 30 -10.99 1.76 1.93
C TYR A 30 -10.70 3.24 2.04
N LEU A 31 -10.16 3.66 3.18
CA LEU A 31 -9.77 5.04 3.42
C LEU A 31 -8.34 5.31 2.92
N GLY A 32 -8.06 6.57 2.57
CA GLY A 32 -6.75 7.01 2.13
C GLY A 32 -5.84 7.43 3.29
N ALA A 33 -4.67 7.97 2.92
CA ALA A 33 -3.67 8.48 3.86
C ALA A 33 -4.17 9.68 4.68
N ASP A 34 -5.07 10.47 4.09
CA ASP A 34 -5.74 11.61 4.72
C ASP A 34 -6.49 11.22 5.99
N ALA A 35 -7.08 10.03 6.04
CA ALA A 35 -7.79 9.53 7.22
C ALA A 35 -6.86 9.24 8.42
N LEU A 36 -5.55 9.06 8.17
CA LEU A 36 -4.55 8.76 9.20
C LEU A 36 -3.87 10.05 9.72
N LEU A 37 -3.83 11.11 8.92
CA LEU A 37 -3.14 12.36 9.27
C LEU A 37 -3.58 13.00 10.60
N PRO A 38 -4.88 13.07 10.96
CA PRO A 38 -5.27 13.70 12.21
C PRO A 38 -4.66 13.02 13.45
N ALA A 39 -4.52 11.69 13.42
CA ALA A 39 -3.92 10.94 14.52
C ALA A 39 -2.41 11.20 14.61
N LEU A 40 -1.72 11.22 13.47
CA LEU A 40 -0.29 11.53 13.41
C LEU A 40 -0.01 12.97 13.89
N GLN A 41 -0.81 13.93 13.44
CA GLN A 41 -0.73 15.35 13.85
C GLN A 41 -0.99 15.56 15.34
N ALA A 42 -1.83 14.72 15.95
CA ALA A 42 -2.05 14.72 17.40
C ALA A 42 -0.88 14.10 18.20
N GLY A 43 0.19 13.66 17.53
CA GLY A 43 1.36 13.05 18.16
C GLY A 43 1.16 11.59 18.58
N ALA A 44 0.24 10.86 17.94
CA ALA A 44 0.02 9.45 18.25
C ALA A 44 1.27 8.61 17.91
N GLY A 45 1.78 7.86 18.89
CA GLY A 45 2.90 6.92 18.67
C GLY A 45 2.47 5.60 18.01
N VAL A 46 1.17 5.25 18.10
CA VAL A 46 0.57 4.07 17.45
C VAL A 46 -0.80 4.46 16.92
N VAL A 47 -1.08 4.13 15.66
CA VAL A 47 -2.39 4.32 15.02
C VAL A 47 -2.95 2.97 14.63
N ILE A 48 -4.15 2.65 15.11
CA ILE A 48 -4.89 1.45 14.71
C ILE A 48 -6.04 1.90 13.81
N ALA A 49 -5.97 1.53 12.54
CA ALA A 49 -6.96 1.90 11.54
C ALA A 49 -7.89 0.73 11.19
N GLY A 50 -9.06 1.07 10.63
CA GLY A 50 -9.93 0.10 9.96
C GLY A 50 -9.38 -0.28 8.58
N ARG A 51 -10.27 -0.33 7.57
CA ARG A 51 -9.84 -0.54 6.18
C ARG A 51 -9.24 0.74 5.62
N VAL A 52 -7.93 0.76 5.47
CA VAL A 52 -7.18 1.77 4.72
C VAL A 52 -6.51 1.11 3.52
N ALA A 53 -6.24 1.87 2.47
CA ALA A 53 -5.41 1.38 1.38
C ALA A 53 -4.02 1.02 1.90
N ASP A 54 -3.47 -0.11 1.47
CA ASP A 54 -2.17 -0.61 1.95
C ASP A 54 -1.04 0.42 1.78
N PRO A 55 -0.94 1.20 0.66
CA PRO A 55 0.09 2.23 0.52
C PRO A 55 -0.12 3.40 1.48
N ALA A 56 -1.36 3.63 1.96
CA ALA A 56 -1.69 4.74 2.84
C ALA A 56 -0.97 4.65 4.18
N LEU A 57 -0.64 3.42 4.63
CA LEU A 57 0.12 3.17 5.85
C LEU A 57 1.54 3.74 5.79
N PHE A 58 2.10 3.90 4.57
CA PHE A 58 3.41 4.51 4.34
C PHE A 58 3.29 5.98 3.90
N LEU A 59 2.31 6.29 3.04
CA LEU A 59 2.10 7.64 2.54
C LEU A 59 1.73 8.62 3.66
N ALA A 60 0.88 8.24 4.62
CA ALA A 60 0.48 9.15 5.69
C ALA A 60 1.66 9.60 6.58
N PRO A 61 2.54 8.70 7.06
CA PRO A 61 3.78 9.11 7.73
C PRO A 61 4.67 10.02 6.89
N LEU A 62 4.83 9.76 5.58
CA LEU A 62 5.63 10.61 4.69
C LEU A 62 5.03 12.01 4.56
N MET A 63 3.73 12.09 4.33
CA MET A 63 2.99 13.36 4.28
C MET A 63 3.15 14.15 5.59
N HIS A 64 3.00 13.47 6.73
CA HIS A 64 3.13 14.09 8.04
C HIS A 64 4.56 14.57 8.32
N HIS A 65 5.57 13.73 8.04
CA HIS A 65 6.97 14.01 8.32
C HIS A 65 7.52 15.17 7.46
N PHE A 66 7.22 15.17 6.15
CA PHE A 66 7.71 16.20 5.24
C PHE A 66 6.76 17.39 5.06
N GLY A 67 5.58 17.35 5.70
CA GLY A 67 4.56 18.39 5.55
C GLY A 67 4.05 18.52 4.11
N TRP A 68 3.90 17.39 3.39
CA TRP A 68 3.41 17.41 2.01
C TRP A 68 1.94 17.85 1.94
N ASP A 69 1.65 18.71 0.96
CA ASP A 69 0.29 19.08 0.61
C ASP A 69 -0.39 17.91 -0.11
N GLY A 70 -1.58 17.50 0.34
CA GLY A 70 -2.38 16.46 -0.31
C GLY A 70 -2.86 16.84 -1.72
N ALA A 71 -2.82 18.13 -2.07
CA ALA A 71 -3.08 18.60 -3.42
C ALA A 71 -1.85 18.55 -4.35
N ASP A 72 -0.65 18.28 -3.82
CA ASP A 72 0.55 18.05 -4.62
C ASP A 72 0.54 16.60 -5.16
N TRP A 73 -0.17 16.43 -6.28
CA TRP A 73 -0.38 15.13 -6.90
C TRP A 73 0.91 14.41 -7.30
N GLU A 74 1.98 15.15 -7.59
CA GLU A 74 3.26 14.55 -7.92
C GLU A 74 3.86 13.87 -6.68
N LYS A 75 3.86 14.55 -5.52
CA LYS A 75 4.30 13.95 -4.27
C LYS A 75 3.37 12.85 -3.79
N MET A 76 2.05 13.00 -3.96
CA MET A 76 1.09 11.93 -3.62
C MET A 76 1.34 10.68 -4.46
N GLY A 77 1.58 10.84 -5.76
CA GLY A 77 1.92 9.74 -6.66
C GLY A 77 3.24 9.06 -6.27
N ARG A 78 4.30 9.84 -6.03
CA ARG A 78 5.61 9.32 -5.59
C ARG A 78 5.51 8.57 -4.27
N GLY A 79 4.86 9.16 -3.26
CA GLY A 79 4.69 8.52 -1.95
C GLY A 79 3.79 7.27 -2.01
N THR A 80 2.77 7.27 -2.86
CA THR A 80 1.93 6.08 -3.10
C THR A 80 2.74 4.96 -3.75
N LEU A 81 3.59 5.27 -4.73
CA LEU A 81 4.49 4.30 -5.36
C LEU A 81 5.45 3.69 -4.33
N VAL A 82 6.05 4.52 -3.47
CA VAL A 82 6.91 4.02 -2.38
C VAL A 82 6.11 3.11 -1.45
N GLY A 83 4.92 3.52 -1.02
CA GLY A 83 4.07 2.70 -0.16
C GLY A 83 3.71 1.36 -0.79
N HIS A 84 3.36 1.36 -2.08
CA HIS A 84 3.02 0.14 -2.82
C HIS A 84 4.22 -0.81 -3.02
N LEU A 85 5.44 -0.28 -3.10
CA LEU A 85 6.64 -1.12 -3.10
C LEU A 85 6.93 -1.74 -1.73
N LEU A 86 6.57 -1.07 -0.63
CA LEU A 86 6.84 -1.53 0.73
C LEU A 86 5.72 -2.36 1.35
N GLU A 87 4.53 -2.36 0.77
CA GLU A 87 3.42 -3.17 1.25
C GLU A 87 3.60 -4.66 0.95
N CYS A 88 2.66 -5.48 1.41
CA CYS A 88 2.65 -6.92 1.18
C CYS A 88 3.92 -7.67 1.65
N SER A 89 4.59 -7.16 2.68
CA SER A 89 5.74 -7.80 3.34
C SER A 89 6.96 -7.94 2.43
N ALA A 90 7.37 -9.16 2.08
CA ALA A 90 8.62 -9.44 1.39
C ALA A 90 8.53 -9.45 -0.14
N GLN A 91 7.40 -8.99 -0.71
CA GLN A 91 7.14 -9.13 -2.14
C GLN A 91 8.22 -8.45 -3.00
N VAL A 92 8.52 -7.17 -2.74
CA VAL A 92 9.55 -6.41 -3.47
C VAL A 92 10.97 -6.95 -3.23
N SER A 93 11.21 -7.66 -2.13
CA SER A 93 12.48 -8.33 -1.84
C SER A 93 12.61 -9.71 -2.48
N GLY A 94 11.70 -10.05 -3.39
CA GLY A 94 11.71 -11.29 -4.17
C GLY A 94 10.58 -12.27 -3.84
N GLY A 95 9.79 -12.02 -2.78
CA GLY A 95 8.70 -12.92 -2.38
C GLY A 95 7.60 -13.07 -3.43
N TYR A 96 7.39 -12.06 -4.29
CA TYR A 96 6.38 -12.11 -5.34
C TYR A 96 6.80 -12.96 -6.55
N ILE A 97 8.09 -12.99 -6.85
CA ILE A 97 8.64 -13.67 -8.04
C ILE A 97 9.25 -15.05 -7.73
N ALA A 98 9.32 -15.41 -6.46
CA ALA A 98 9.92 -16.67 -6.05
C ALA A 98 9.05 -17.86 -6.49
N ASP A 99 9.63 -18.74 -7.29
CA ASP A 99 9.04 -20.01 -7.71
C ASP A 99 10.13 -21.09 -7.63
N PRO A 100 10.29 -21.77 -6.48
CA PRO A 100 11.41 -22.70 -6.25
C PRO A 100 11.55 -23.75 -7.35
N GLY A 101 12.72 -23.82 -7.98
CA GLY A 101 13.03 -24.70 -9.11
C GLY A 101 12.77 -24.10 -10.51
N PHE A 102 12.09 -22.96 -10.60
CA PHE A 102 11.88 -22.20 -11.84
C PHE A 102 12.50 -20.79 -11.78
N PHE A 103 12.28 -20.11 -10.67
CA PHE A 103 12.88 -18.82 -10.34
C PHE A 103 13.27 -18.78 -8.86
N ASP A 104 14.50 -19.20 -8.58
CA ASP A 104 15.01 -19.24 -7.22
C ASP A 104 15.42 -17.85 -6.73
N VAL A 105 14.89 -17.46 -5.58
CA VAL A 105 15.30 -16.27 -4.82
C VAL A 105 16.23 -16.70 -3.70
N PRO A 106 17.39 -16.04 -3.52
CA PRO A 106 18.38 -16.46 -2.51
C PRO A 106 17.79 -16.50 -1.10
N ASP A 107 18.01 -17.61 -0.38
CA ASP A 107 17.64 -17.79 1.04
C ASP A 107 16.23 -17.27 1.39
N LEU A 108 15.23 -17.66 0.59
CA LEU A 108 13.85 -17.19 0.72
C LEU A 108 13.25 -17.42 2.12
N ALA A 109 13.69 -18.47 2.82
CA ALA A 109 13.25 -18.77 4.19
C ALA A 109 13.63 -17.67 5.20
N HIS A 110 14.70 -16.90 4.93
CA HIS A 110 15.14 -15.76 5.72
C HIS A 110 15.10 -14.47 4.88
N VAL A 111 14.12 -14.32 4.00
CA VAL A 111 13.96 -13.12 3.17
C VAL A 111 13.89 -11.86 4.04
N GLY A 112 14.70 -10.85 3.70
CA GLY A 112 14.68 -9.58 4.41
C GLY A 112 13.52 -8.71 3.95
N TYR A 113 12.74 -8.18 4.90
CA TYR A 113 11.69 -7.23 4.57
C TYR A 113 12.28 -5.91 4.05
N PRO A 114 11.59 -5.27 3.10
CA PRO A 114 12.09 -4.06 2.47
C PRO A 114 11.98 -2.85 3.39
N PHE A 115 12.80 -1.85 3.10
CA PHE A 115 12.65 -0.48 3.60
C PHE A 115 12.91 0.51 2.47
N ALA A 116 12.53 1.78 2.68
CA ALA A 116 12.89 2.85 1.77
C ALA A 116 13.44 4.04 2.54
N ASP A 117 14.58 4.56 2.07
CA ASP A 117 15.04 5.89 2.43
C ASP A 117 14.41 6.89 1.47
N VAL A 118 13.51 7.73 1.99
CA VAL A 118 12.70 8.66 1.19
C VAL A 118 13.17 10.09 1.45
N SER A 119 13.37 10.86 0.39
CA SER A 119 13.72 12.28 0.44
C SER A 119 12.46 13.16 0.43
N ALA A 120 12.60 14.42 0.84
CA ALA A 120 11.49 15.38 0.92
C ALA A 120 10.80 15.67 -0.43
N ASP A 121 11.45 15.38 -1.56
CA ASP A 121 10.87 15.49 -2.90
C ASP A 121 10.12 14.20 -3.34
N GLY A 122 10.12 13.16 -2.51
CA GLY A 122 9.51 11.87 -2.79
C GLY A 122 10.38 10.92 -3.61
N SER A 123 11.64 11.27 -3.92
CA SER A 123 12.61 10.29 -4.42
C SER A 123 12.95 9.29 -3.31
N ALA A 124 13.19 8.03 -3.69
CA ALA A 124 13.43 6.96 -2.73
C ALA A 124 14.48 5.96 -3.21
N VAL A 125 15.23 5.40 -2.25
CA VAL A 125 16.10 4.24 -2.45
C VAL A 125 15.47 3.07 -1.71
N ILE A 126 15.16 2.00 -2.44
CA ILE A 126 14.62 0.76 -1.86
C ILE A 126 15.77 -0.14 -1.43
N GLY A 127 15.68 -0.63 -0.20
CA GLY A 127 16.65 -1.54 0.39
C GLY A 127 15.99 -2.73 1.06
N LYS A 128 16.82 -3.65 1.54
CA LYS A 128 16.47 -4.72 2.46
C LYS A 128 17.60 -4.86 3.47
N LEU A 129 17.34 -5.52 4.60
CA LEU A 129 18.37 -5.74 5.60
C LEU A 129 19.58 -6.53 5.03
N ASP A 130 20.77 -6.13 5.44
CA ASP A 130 22.01 -6.84 5.07
C ASP A 130 22.09 -8.21 5.73
N GLY A 131 22.70 -9.17 5.03
CA GLY A 131 22.88 -10.54 5.54
C GLY A 131 21.62 -11.42 5.53
N THR A 132 20.46 -10.88 5.13
CA THR A 132 19.23 -11.68 4.93
C THR A 132 19.12 -12.17 3.49
N GLY A 133 18.24 -13.15 3.26
CA GLY A 133 17.85 -13.57 1.92
C GLY A 133 17.07 -12.50 1.15
N GLY A 134 16.62 -12.89 -0.04
CA GLY A 134 15.96 -12.01 -0.99
C GLY A 134 16.92 -11.27 -1.90
N ARG A 135 16.35 -10.41 -2.75
CA ARG A 135 17.06 -9.51 -3.65
C ARG A 135 16.24 -8.24 -3.87
N ILE A 136 16.92 -7.12 -4.10
CA ILE A 136 16.29 -5.87 -4.51
C ILE A 136 16.96 -5.46 -5.82
N ASP A 137 16.18 -5.41 -6.89
CA ASP A 137 16.63 -4.91 -8.18
C ASP A 137 15.44 -4.46 -9.04
N ARG A 138 15.73 -4.09 -10.29
CA ARG A 138 14.70 -3.63 -11.22
C ARG A 138 13.58 -4.66 -11.42
N LEU A 139 13.89 -5.95 -11.48
CA LEU A 139 12.89 -6.99 -11.72
C LEU A 139 11.94 -7.08 -10.53
N THR A 140 12.46 -7.15 -9.30
CA THR A 140 11.59 -7.26 -8.12
C THR A 140 10.74 -6.02 -7.91
N CYS A 141 11.30 -4.83 -8.11
CA CYS A 141 10.53 -3.58 -8.05
C CYS A 141 9.47 -3.50 -9.15
N THR A 142 9.77 -3.93 -10.38
CA THR A 142 8.81 -3.90 -11.48
C THR A 142 7.69 -4.91 -11.26
N ALA A 143 8.01 -6.09 -10.75
CA ALA A 143 7.02 -7.13 -10.48
C ALA A 143 6.09 -6.75 -9.34
N GLN A 144 6.59 -6.04 -8.31
CA GLN A 144 5.72 -5.52 -7.25
C GLN A 144 4.81 -4.39 -7.73
N LEU A 145 5.28 -3.57 -8.67
CA LEU A 145 4.58 -2.37 -9.14
C LEU A 145 3.40 -2.67 -10.11
N LEU A 146 3.38 -3.85 -10.73
CA LEU A 146 2.48 -4.23 -11.83
C LEU A 146 1.53 -5.37 -11.43
#